data_AF-K0B6R3-F1
#
_entry.id   AF-K0B6R3-F1
#
_cell.length_a   1.000
_cell.length_b   1.000
_cell.length_c   1.000
_cell.angle_alpha   90.00
_cell.angle_beta   90.00
_cell.angle_gamma   90.00
#
_symmetry.space_group_name_H-M   'P 1'
#
loop_
_entity.id
_entity.type
_entity.pdbx_description
1 polymer ?
#
loop_
_entity_poly.entity_id
_entity_poly.type
_entity_poly.pdbx_seq_one_letter_code
_entity_poly.pdbx_strand_id
1 'polypeptide(L)'
;MPNCPECTHRERKKIQEKYESEVPEEERSREDLFKLYDEIDIPMKMDEKNRRNFVCKRCGLYATREQVSDIRYKLNQKERTRDDKHDDYLEWWSKSKKEKAEN
;
A
#
# COMPACT_ATOMS: atom_id res chain seq x y z
N MET A 1 -4.33 -0.62 18.59
CA MET A 1 -5.64 -0.52 17.88
C MET A 1 -5.34 -0.31 16.40
N PRO A 2 -6.07 -0.89 15.43
CA PRO A 2 -5.66 -0.78 14.04
C PRO A 2 -5.79 0.67 13.52
N ASN A 3 -4.80 1.12 12.74
CA ASN A 3 -4.88 2.39 12.03
C ASN A 3 -5.89 2.34 10.89
N CYS A 4 -6.56 3.46 10.64
CA CYS A 4 -7.53 3.55 9.58
C CYS A 4 -6.85 3.39 8.20
N PRO A 5 -7.20 2.36 7.43
CA PRO A 5 -6.52 2.07 6.17
C PRO A 5 -6.68 3.19 5.14
N GLU A 6 -7.87 3.77 5.04
CA GLU A 6 -8.17 4.88 4.12
C GLU A 6 -7.41 6.16 4.46
N CYS A 7 -7.43 6.56 5.75
CA CYS A 7 -6.76 7.80 6.16
C CYS A 7 -5.24 7.65 6.08
N THR A 8 -4.69 6.50 6.53
CA THR A 8 -3.25 6.24 6.42
C THR A 8 -2.82 6.21 4.97
N HIS A 9 -3.59 5.62 4.05
CA HIS A 9 -3.26 5.63 2.63
C HIS A 9 -3.21 7.05 2.03
N ARG A 10 -4.19 7.90 2.37
CA ARG A 10 -4.22 9.30 1.91
C ARG A 10 -3.03 10.09 2.43
N GLU A 11 -2.66 9.93 3.70
CA GLU A 11 -1.50 10.61 4.27
C GLU A 11 -0.19 10.09 3.67
N ARG A 12 -0.07 8.77 3.43
CA ARG A 12 1.10 8.19 2.73
C ARG A 12 1.28 8.79 1.34
N LYS A 13 0.22 8.91 0.55
CA LYS A 13 0.30 9.57 -0.78
C LYS A 13 0.78 11.02 -0.68
N LYS A 14 0.26 11.79 0.27
CA LYS A 14 0.71 13.18 0.48
C LYS A 14 2.18 13.26 0.90
N ILE A 15 2.62 12.37 1.78
CA ILE A 15 4.03 12.30 2.20
C ILE A 15 4.91 11.92 1.01
N GLN A 16 4.50 10.96 0.21
CA GLN A 16 5.21 10.57 -1.01
C GLN A 16 5.36 11.73 -1.97
N GLU A 17 4.26 12.41 -2.31
CA GLU A 17 4.26 13.57 -3.21
C GLU A 17 5.15 14.70 -2.68
N LYS A 18 5.07 14.99 -1.37
CA LYS A 18 5.94 15.98 -0.74
C LYS A 18 7.41 15.58 -0.81
N TYR A 19 7.74 14.34 -0.45
CA TYR A 19 9.09 13.82 -0.47
C TYR A 19 9.69 13.85 -1.88
N GLU A 20 8.91 13.47 -2.89
CA GLU A 20 9.33 13.54 -4.29
C GLU A 20 9.52 14.98 -4.77
N SER A 21 8.77 15.95 -4.24
CA SER A 21 8.91 17.37 -4.58
C SER A 21 10.05 18.09 -3.87
N GLU A 22 10.36 17.71 -2.63
CA GLU A 22 11.34 18.39 -1.78
C GLU A 22 12.74 17.76 -1.90
N VAL A 23 12.82 16.45 -2.14
CA VAL A 23 14.09 15.70 -2.19
C VAL A 23 14.46 15.39 -3.65
N PRO A 24 15.64 15.85 -4.13
CA PRO A 24 16.18 15.49 -5.44
C PRO A 24 16.27 13.97 -5.58
N GLU A 25 16.06 13.46 -6.80
CA GLU A 25 16.01 12.01 -7.07
C GLU A 25 17.25 11.25 -6.57
N GLU A 26 18.42 11.90 -6.59
CA GLU A 26 19.71 11.39 -6.16
C GLU A 26 19.81 11.16 -4.63
N GLU A 27 19.03 11.89 -3.84
CA GLU A 27 19.02 11.82 -2.37
C GLU A 27 17.82 11.05 -1.83
N ARG A 28 16.93 10.55 -2.70
CA ARG A 28 15.73 9.81 -2.27
C ARG A 28 16.11 8.44 -1.70
N SER A 29 16.24 8.38 -0.38
CA SER A 29 16.32 7.12 0.34
C SER A 29 14.94 6.51 0.56
N ARG A 30 14.79 5.22 0.27
CA ARG A 30 13.59 4.44 0.59
C ARG A 30 13.38 4.34 2.10
N GLU A 31 14.46 4.32 2.87
CA GLU A 31 14.42 4.19 4.33
C GLU A 31 13.83 5.44 4.98
N ASP A 32 14.17 6.62 4.49
CA ASP A 32 13.64 7.88 5.02
C ASP A 32 12.16 8.05 4.69
N LEU A 33 11.72 7.64 3.51
CA LEU A 33 10.29 7.57 3.17
C LEU A 33 9.52 6.62 4.10
N PHE A 34 10.10 5.47 4.47
CA PHE A 34 9.46 4.55 5.40
C PHE A 34 9.36 5.12 6.82
N LYS A 35 10.39 5.84 7.31
CA LYS A 35 10.32 6.52 8.61
C LYS A 35 9.14 7.51 8.66
N LEU A 36 8.95 8.31 7.61
CA LEU A 36 7.82 9.22 7.51
C LEU A 36 6.46 8.50 7.49
N TYR A 37 6.39 7.29 6.92
CA TYR A 37 5.17 6.49 6.96
C TYR A 37 4.87 5.87 8.32
N ASP A 38 5.89 5.52 9.10
CA ASP A 38 5.73 4.96 10.45
C ASP A 38 5.26 6.01 11.47
N GLU A 39 5.54 7.29 11.22
CA GLU A 39 5.01 8.42 12.01
C GLU A 39 3.48 8.61 11.86
N ILE A 40 2.85 7.99 10.85
CA ILE A 40 1.40 8.11 10.63
C ILE A 40 0.63 7.25 11.64
N ASP A 41 0.22 7.87 12.75
CA ASP A 41 -0.70 7.26 13.72
C ASP A 41 -2.13 7.81 13.58
N ILE A 42 -3.03 6.98 13.04
CA ILE A 42 -4.46 7.30 12.91
C ILE A 42 -5.28 6.14 13.47
N PRO A 43 -5.33 5.99 14.80
CA PRO A 43 -5.99 4.86 15.43
C PRO A 43 -7.50 4.92 15.20
N MET A 44 -8.10 3.79 14.86
CA MET A 44 -9.56 3.64 14.89
C MET A 44 -10.04 3.47 16.34
N LYS A 45 -11.23 3.95 16.68
CA LYS A 45 -11.86 3.69 17.98
C LYS A 45 -12.60 2.35 17.91
N MET A 46 -12.46 1.48 18.91
CA MET A 46 -13.31 0.29 19.02
C MET A 46 -14.74 0.68 19.37
N ASP A 47 -15.73 0.03 18.74
CA ASP A 47 -17.13 0.23 19.11
C ASP A 47 -17.44 -0.49 20.44
N GLU A 48 -17.99 0.24 21.39
CA GLU A 48 -18.37 -0.26 22.72
C GLU A 48 -19.55 -1.23 22.65
N LYS A 49 -20.44 -1.08 21.65
CA LYS A 49 -21.59 -1.98 21.43
C LYS A 49 -21.18 -3.25 20.70
N ASN A 50 -20.21 -3.17 19.80
CA ASN A 50 -19.68 -4.31 19.06
C ASN A 50 -18.15 -4.30 19.05
N ARG A 51 -17.54 -4.99 20.02
CA ARG A 51 -16.08 -5.05 20.23
C ARG A 51 -15.28 -5.65 19.05
N ARG A 52 -15.94 -6.21 18.03
CA ARG A 52 -15.28 -6.69 16.80
C ARG A 52 -15.07 -5.57 15.78
N ASN A 53 -15.82 -4.49 15.90
CA ASN A 53 -15.86 -3.42 14.93
C ASN A 53 -15.07 -2.22 15.43
N PHE A 54 -14.46 -1.53 14.48
CA PHE A 54 -13.69 -0.32 14.68
C PHE A 54 -14.30 0.78 13.83
N VAL A 55 -14.35 1.99 14.38
CA VAL A 55 -14.82 3.20 13.72
C VAL A 55 -13.69 4.22 13.61
N CYS A 56 -13.43 4.72 12.41
CA CYS A 56 -12.53 5.85 12.22
C CYS A 56 -13.30 7.17 12.43
N LYS A 57 -12.84 8.03 13.34
CA LYS A 57 -13.45 9.35 13.56
C LYS A 57 -13.13 10.38 12.48
N ARG A 58 -12.10 10.17 11.66
CA ARG A 58 -11.73 11.08 10.57
C ARG A 58 -12.60 10.88 9.33
N CYS A 59 -12.72 9.64 8.85
CA CYS A 59 -13.44 9.34 7.61
C CYS A 59 -14.76 8.57 7.80
N GLY A 60 -15.10 8.17 9.03
CA GLY A 60 -16.32 7.41 9.32
C GLY A 60 -16.26 5.92 8.97
N LEU A 61 -15.11 5.39 8.54
CA LEU A 61 -14.97 3.97 8.19
C LEU A 61 -15.35 3.08 9.38
N TYR A 62 -16.31 2.19 9.18
CA TYR A 62 -16.77 1.21 10.16
C TYR A 62 -16.47 -0.19 9.63
N ALA A 63 -15.55 -0.90 10.27
CA ALA A 63 -15.05 -2.18 9.75
C ALA A 63 -14.56 -3.10 10.89
N THR A 64 -14.62 -4.41 10.67
CA THR A 64 -13.96 -5.40 11.53
C THR A 64 -12.45 -5.38 11.32
N ARG A 65 -11.69 -6.04 12.21
CA ARG A 65 -10.24 -6.14 12.07
C ARG A 65 -9.81 -6.83 10.77
N GLU A 66 -10.53 -7.86 10.34
CA GLU A 66 -10.29 -8.58 9.09
C GLU A 66 -10.55 -7.66 7.89
N GLN A 67 -11.69 -6.97 7.88
CA GLN A 67 -12.03 -6.01 6.84
C GLN A 67 -10.99 -4.88 6.74
N VAL A 68 -10.45 -4.41 7.87
CA VAL A 68 -9.37 -3.42 7.86
C VAL A 68 -8.14 -3.95 7.13
N SER A 69 -7.73 -5.19 7.37
CA SER A 69 -6.60 -5.83 6.67
C SER A 69 -6.87 -5.97 5.17
N ASP A 70 -8.07 -6.41 4.79
CA ASP A 70 -8.48 -6.55 3.38
C ASP A 70 -8.46 -5.22 2.64
N ILE A 71 -8.95 -4.15 3.29
CA ILE A 71 -8.92 -2.80 2.71
C ILE A 71 -7.46 -2.34 2.54
N ARG A 72 -6.57 -2.56 3.52
CA ARG A 72 -5.14 -2.22 3.36
C ARG A 72 -4.52 -2.95 2.18
N TYR A 73 -4.82 -4.24 2.04
CA TYR A 73 -4.32 -5.04 0.94
C TYR A 73 -4.78 -4.46 -0.40
N LYS A 74 -6.08 -4.17 -0.53
CA LYS A 74 -6.64 -3.57 -1.75
C LYS A 74 -6.07 -2.19 -2.07
N LEU A 75 -5.87 -1.33 -1.07
CA LEU A 75 -5.31 0.02 -1.26
C LEU A 75 -3.83 0.00 -1.70
N ASN A 76 -3.08 -1.01 -1.28
CA ASN A 76 -1.67 -1.19 -1.67
C ASN A 76 -1.50 -1.95 -2.99
N GLN A 77 -2.56 -2.53 -3.55
CA GLN A 77 -2.49 -3.18 -4.85
C GLN A 77 -2.37 -2.12 -5.94
N LYS A 78 -1.28 -2.14 -6.69
CA LYS A 78 -1.18 -1.41 -7.96
C LYS A 78 -2.23 -1.99 -8.91
N GLU A 79 -3.05 -1.13 -9.51
CA GLU A 79 -4.00 -1.55 -10.54
C GLU A 79 -3.20 -2.15 -11.70
N ARG A 80 -3.39 -3.44 -12.01
CA ARG A 80 -2.64 -4.11 -13.08
C ARG A 80 -2.95 -3.41 -14.40
N THR A 81 -1.97 -2.72 -14.96
CA THR A 81 -2.15 -2.03 -16.23
C THR A 81 -2.03 -3.02 -17.38
N ARG A 82 -2.44 -2.60 -18.59
CA ARG A 82 -2.32 -3.43 -19.79
C ARG A 82 -0.86 -3.76 -20.12
N ASP A 83 0.06 -2.87 -19.77
CA ASP A 83 1.50 -3.02 -20.00
C ASP A 83 2.12 -4.08 -19.08
N ASP A 84 1.69 -4.16 -17.81
CA ASP A 84 2.13 -5.21 -16.87
C ASP A 84 1.85 -6.64 -17.41
N LYS A 85 0.87 -6.82 -18.32
CA LYS A 85 0.57 -8.12 -18.96
C LYS A 85 1.48 -8.44 -20.15
N HIS A 86 2.02 -7.42 -20.81
CA HIS A 86 2.91 -7.60 -21.96
C HIS A 86 4.28 -8.13 -21.51
N ASP A 87 4.74 -7.66 -20.36
CA ASP A 87 6.00 -8.09 -19.74
C ASP A 87 5.95 -9.58 -19.34
N ASP A 88 4.83 -10.05 -18.79
CA ASP A 88 4.62 -11.47 -18.44
C ASP A 88 4.82 -12.41 -19.64
N TYR A 89 4.36 -12.01 -20.85
CA TYR A 89 4.54 -12.82 -22.06
C TYR A 89 6.00 -12.86 -22.52
N LEU A 90 6.69 -11.72 -22.49
CA LEU A 90 8.11 -11.62 -22.84
C LEU A 90 9.00 -12.40 -21.86
N GLU A 91 8.65 -12.37 -20.58
CA GLU A 91 9.38 -13.07 -19.53
C GLU A 91 9.19 -14.59 -19.63
N TRP A 92 7.95 -15.06 -19.87
CA TRP A 92 7.68 -16.47 -20.16
C TRP A 92 8.41 -16.95 -21.41
N TRP A 93 8.39 -16.16 -22.47
CA TRP A 93 9.05 -16.49 -23.72
C TRP A 93 10.58 -16.56 -23.55
N SER A 94 11.17 -15.60 -22.84
CA SER A 94 12.61 -15.58 -22.54
C SER A 94 13.02 -16.77 -21.66
N LYS A 95 12.23 -17.10 -20.62
CA LYS A 95 12.46 -18.28 -19.77
C LYS A 95 12.38 -19.57 -20.59
N SER A 96 11.36 -19.72 -21.43
CA SER A 96 11.21 -20.89 -22.31
C SER A 96 12.37 -21.04 -23.31
N LYS A 97 12.91 -19.94 -23.85
CA LYS A 97 14.11 -19.99 -24.70
C LYS A 97 15.36 -20.37 -23.93
N LYS A 98 15.52 -19.86 -22.70
CA LYS A 98 16.68 -20.15 -21.85
C LYS A 98 16.71 -21.62 -21.42
N GLU A 99 15.57 -22.16 -21.00
CA GLU A 99 15.42 -23.59 -20.65
C GLU A 99 15.66 -24.55 -21.83
N LYS A 100 15.42 -24.09 -23.07
CA LYS A 100 15.74 -24.87 -24.29
C LYS A 100 17.21 -24.81 -24.69
N ALA A 101 17.97 -23.83 -24.22
CA ALA A 101 19.40 -23.69 -24.53
C ALA A 101 20.28 -24.42 -23.51
N GLU A 102 19.74 -24.73 -22.32
CA GLU A 102 20.41 -25.44 -21.24
C GLU A 102 20.10 -26.95 -21.21
N ASN A 103 19.29 -27.47 -22.16
CA ASN A 103 19.07 -28.90 -22.43
C ASN A 103 19.72 -29.31 -23.77
#